data_AF-A0A1Q3CST8-F1
#
_entry.id   AF-A0A1Q3CST8-F1
#
_cell.length_a   1.000
_cell.length_b   1.000
_cell.length_c   1.000
_cell.angle_alpha   90.00
_cell.angle_beta   90.00
_cell.angle_gamma   90.00
#
_symmetry.space_group_name_H-M   'P 1'
#
loop_
_entity.id
_entity.type
_entity.pdbx_description
1 polymer ?
#
loop_
_entity_poly.entity_id
_entity_poly.type
_entity_poly.pdbx_seq_one_letter_code
_entity_poly.pdbx_strand_id
1 'polypeptide(L)'
;MCTRNLSLHYRFLHRAVCTHILPKAGGFDEVTHVEAYTMYHLITGKRINVPFLIINHMHAIHDRENARLGYSNIITKILHFFRIDLTGEINHPLQSVDKLGKGTLGRMGFKKHKRLGT
;
A
#
# COMPACT_ATOMS: atom_id res chain seq x y z
N MET A 1 -15.84 -2.87 16.44
CA MET A 1 -16.16 -4.31 16.58
C MET A 1 -14.87 -5.08 16.82
N CYS A 2 -14.78 -5.84 17.92
CA CYS A 2 -13.55 -6.49 18.38
C CYS A 2 -13.21 -7.73 17.51
N THR A 3 -12.01 -7.79 16.94
CA THR A 3 -11.54 -8.84 15.99
C THR A 3 -11.47 -10.27 16.56
N ARG A 4 -11.73 -10.45 17.86
CA ARG A 4 -11.62 -11.75 18.57
C ARG A 4 -12.66 -12.81 18.16
N ASN A 5 -13.79 -12.43 17.54
CA ASN A 5 -14.85 -13.36 17.14
C ASN A 5 -14.72 -13.88 15.69
N LEU A 6 -13.67 -13.50 14.96
CA LEU A 6 -13.45 -13.92 13.58
C LEU A 6 -12.55 -15.16 13.49
N SER A 7 -12.83 -16.02 12.50
CA SER A 7 -11.95 -17.16 12.19
C SER A 7 -10.51 -16.70 11.92
N LEU A 8 -9.54 -17.60 12.11
CA LEU A 8 -8.12 -17.29 11.91
C LEU A 8 -7.84 -16.69 10.52
N HIS A 9 -8.48 -17.23 9.48
CA HIS A 9 -8.31 -16.77 8.10
C HIS A 9 -8.75 -15.31 7.92
N TYR A 10 -9.87 -14.90 8.52
CA TYR A 10 -10.32 -13.51 8.42
C TYR A 10 -9.44 -12.55 9.22
N ARG A 11 -8.92 -12.98 10.38
CA ARG A 11 -7.94 -12.19 11.15
C ARG A 11 -6.61 -12.01 10.40
N PHE A 12 -6.13 -13.08 9.76
CA PHE A 12 -4.95 -13.02 8.90
C PHE A 12 -5.16 -12.06 7.74
N LEU A 13 -6.29 -12.18 7.05
CA LEU A 13 -6.63 -11.32 5.92
C LEU A 13 -6.73 -9.86 6.35
N HIS A 14 -7.43 -9.56 7.46
CA HIS A 14 -7.52 -8.21 8.01
C HIS A 14 -6.13 -7.64 8.29
N ARG A 15 -5.26 -8.42 8.92
CA ARG A 15 -3.88 -7.99 9.20
C ARG A 15 -3.13 -7.67 7.91
N ALA A 16 -3.19 -8.55 6.91
CA ALA A 16 -2.53 -8.34 5.63
C ALA A 16 -3.04 -7.08 4.91
N VAL A 17 -4.36 -6.83 4.94
CA VAL A 17 -4.94 -5.60 4.38
C VAL A 17 -4.40 -4.37 5.12
N CYS A 18 -4.47 -4.33 6.45
CA CYS A 18 -4.05 -3.17 7.24
C CYS A 18 -2.54 -2.91 7.23
N THR A 19 -1.71 -3.92 7.00
CA THR A 19 -0.25 -3.75 6.98
C THR A 19 0.31 -3.48 5.59
N HIS A 20 -0.32 -4.03 4.55
CA HIS A 20 0.29 -4.05 3.22
C HIS A 20 -0.53 -3.34 2.16
N ILE A 21 -1.87 -3.34 2.24
CA ILE A 21 -2.75 -2.75 1.22
C ILE A 21 -3.24 -1.37 1.63
N LEU A 22 -3.64 -1.21 2.88
CA LEU A 22 -4.10 0.05 3.48
C LEU A 22 -3.26 0.30 4.74
N PRO A 23 -1.98 0.70 4.60
CA PRO A 23 -1.06 0.81 5.73
C PRO A 23 -1.61 1.75 6.83
N LYS A 24 -2.05 1.19 7.95
CA LYS A 24 -2.56 1.97 9.08
C LYS A 24 -1.49 2.13 10.14
N ALA A 25 -1.19 3.37 10.54
CA ALA A 25 -0.44 3.64 11.76
C ALA A 25 -1.44 3.68 12.94
N GLY A 26 -1.52 2.61 13.73
CA GLY A 26 -2.39 2.56 14.92
C GLY A 26 -2.99 1.17 15.19
N GLY A 27 -4.02 1.14 16.04
CA GLY A 27 -4.67 -0.10 16.49
C GLY A 27 -5.33 -0.89 15.36
N PHE A 28 -5.07 -2.21 15.37
CA PHE A 28 -5.65 -3.21 14.46
C PHE A 28 -6.92 -3.85 15.03
N ASP A 29 -7.47 -3.30 16.12
CA ASP A 29 -8.60 -3.89 16.83
C ASP A 29 -9.95 -3.55 16.19
N GLU A 30 -9.97 -2.51 15.36
CA GLU A 30 -11.15 -2.06 14.64
C GLU A 30 -10.99 -2.18 13.13
N VAL A 31 -12.02 -2.72 12.49
CA VAL A 31 -12.13 -2.87 11.04
C VAL A 31 -12.84 -1.65 10.46
N THR A 32 -12.17 -0.91 9.59
CA THR A 32 -12.80 0.22 8.88
C THR A 32 -13.67 -0.26 7.70
N HIS A 33 -14.60 0.57 7.23
CA HIS A 33 -15.41 0.26 6.05
C HIS A 33 -14.55 -0.03 4.81
N VAL A 34 -13.45 0.71 4.63
CA VAL A 34 -12.52 0.52 3.51
C VAL A 34 -11.76 -0.81 3.64
N GLU A 35 -11.36 -1.19 4.85
CA GLU A 35 -10.74 -2.50 5.12
C GLU A 35 -11.72 -3.65 4.84
N ALA A 36 -12.96 -3.55 5.34
CA ALA A 36 -14.00 -4.55 5.09
C ALA A 36 -14.34 -4.67 3.59
N TYR A 37 -14.46 -3.53 2.89
CA TYR A 37 -14.64 -3.48 1.44
C TYR A 37 -13.51 -4.21 0.72
N THR A 38 -12.26 -3.94 1.08
CA THR A 38 -11.08 -4.54 0.45
C THR A 38 -11.05 -6.04 0.71
N MET A 39 -11.29 -6.48 1.95
CA MET A 39 -11.35 -7.89 2.32
C MET A 39 -12.46 -8.62 1.54
N TYR A 40 -13.66 -8.03 1.43
CA TYR A 40 -14.77 -8.61 0.68
C TYR A 40 -14.41 -8.87 -0.79
N HIS A 41 -13.77 -7.91 -1.45
CA HIS A 41 -13.37 -8.07 -2.85
C HIS A 41 -12.27 -9.13 -3.02
N LEU A 42 -11.33 -9.22 -2.07
CA LEU A 42 -10.30 -10.28 -2.07
C LEU A 42 -10.91 -11.67 -1.88
N ILE A 43 -11.86 -11.82 -0.95
CA ILE A 43 -12.54 -13.10 -0.69
C ILE A 43 -13.38 -13.53 -1.88
N THR A 44 -14.12 -12.59 -2.48
CA THR A 44 -15.04 -12.88 -3.59
C THR A 44 -14.36 -12.89 -4.96
N GLY A 45 -13.07 -12.56 -5.04
CA GLY A 45 -12.33 -12.45 -6.29
C GLY A 45 -12.86 -11.34 -7.22
N LYS A 46 -13.61 -10.37 -6.68
CA LYS A 46 -14.17 -9.25 -7.45
C LYS A 46 -13.11 -8.18 -7.72
N ARG A 47 -13.27 -7.46 -8.83
CA ARG A 47 -12.39 -6.34 -9.18
C ARG A 47 -12.48 -5.24 -8.13
N ILE A 48 -11.32 -4.77 -7.67
CA ILE A 48 -11.19 -3.69 -6.69
C ILE A 48 -11.04 -2.36 -7.44
N ASN A 49 -11.76 -1.33 -7.00
CA ASN A 49 -11.52 0.04 -7.45
C ASN A 49 -10.25 0.60 -6.78
N VAL A 50 -9.09 0.37 -7.40
CA VAL A 50 -7.79 0.80 -6.89
C VAL A 50 -7.67 2.33 -6.73
N PRO A 51 -8.13 3.17 -7.68
CA PRO A 51 -8.17 4.62 -7.49
C PRO A 51 -8.91 5.06 -6.23
N PHE A 52 -10.06 4.44 -5.94
CA PHE A 52 -10.83 4.72 -4.72
C PHE A 52 -10.03 4.39 -3.46
N LEU A 53 -9.32 3.25 -3.41
CA LEU A 53 -8.46 2.91 -2.27
C LEU A 53 -7.33 3.92 -2.09
N ILE A 54 -6.70 4.36 -3.18
CA ILE A 54 -5.63 5.37 -3.15
C ILE A 54 -6.13 6.69 -2.55
N ILE A 55 -7.29 7.18 -3.00
CA ILE A 55 -7.86 8.44 -2.51
C ILE A 55 -8.22 8.36 -1.03
N ASN A 56 -8.85 7.26 -0.59
CA ASN A 56 -9.15 7.06 0.83
C ASN A 56 -7.88 7.02 1.68
N HIS A 57 -6.83 6.38 1.18
CA HIS A 57 -5.55 6.32 1.88
C HIS A 57 -4.88 7.69 2.00
N MET A 58 -4.92 8.49 0.92
CA MET A 58 -4.45 9.87 0.93
C MET A 58 -5.21 10.72 1.95
N HIS A 59 -6.53 10.63 1.96
CA HIS A 59 -7.37 11.36 2.92
C HIS A 59 -7.09 10.95 4.37
N ALA A 60 -6.86 9.65 4.64
CA ALA A 60 -6.59 9.17 6.00
C ALA A 60 -5.22 9.60 6.55
N ILE A 61 -4.29 9.94 5.67
CA ILE A 61 -2.91 10.34 5.99
C ILE A 61 -2.73 11.86 6.02
N HIS A 62 -3.59 12.61 5.32
CA HIS A 62 -3.48 14.07 5.17
C HIS A 62 -3.35 14.82 6.51
N ASP A 63 -4.13 14.44 7.51
CA ASP A 63 -4.14 15.11 8.82
C ASP A 63 -3.04 14.65 9.78
N ARG A 64 -2.14 13.75 9.35
CA ARG A 64 -1.13 13.13 10.22
C ARG A 64 0.26 13.70 9.96
N GLU A 65 0.84 14.32 10.97
CA GLU A 65 2.22 14.78 10.94
C GLU A 65 3.19 13.60 10.72
N ASN A 66 4.12 13.73 9.76
CA ASN A 66 5.11 12.71 9.37
C ASN A 66 4.55 11.38 8.82
N ALA A 67 3.28 11.33 8.44
CA ALA A 67 2.73 10.11 7.85
C ALA A 67 3.17 9.94 6.39
N ARG A 68 3.65 8.73 6.07
CA ARG A 68 4.11 8.38 4.72
C ARG A 68 2.99 7.70 3.96
N LEU A 69 2.64 8.25 2.80
CA LEU A 69 1.66 7.64 1.91
C LEU A 69 2.17 6.29 1.40
N GLY A 70 1.37 5.24 1.64
CA GLY A 70 1.61 3.92 1.07
C GLY A 70 1.55 4.03 -0.46
N TYR A 71 2.51 3.42 -1.16
CA TYR A 71 2.62 3.50 -2.63
C TYR A 71 2.87 4.89 -3.21
N SER A 72 3.34 5.86 -2.39
CA SER A 72 3.61 7.24 -2.81
C SER A 72 4.29 7.34 -4.18
N ASN A 73 5.36 6.57 -4.39
CA ASN A 73 6.12 6.59 -5.64
C ASN A 73 5.31 6.14 -6.88
N ILE A 74 4.40 5.16 -6.73
CA ILE A 74 3.53 4.73 -7.83
C ILE A 74 2.48 5.81 -8.09
N ILE A 75 1.92 6.40 -7.04
CA ILE A 75 0.92 7.47 -7.13
C ILE A 75 1.54 8.69 -7.82
N THR A 76 2.73 9.14 -7.40
CA THR A 76 3.48 10.24 -8.04
C THR A 76 3.71 9.97 -9.52
N LYS A 77 4.06 8.73 -9.91
CA LYS A 77 4.21 8.37 -11.34
C LYS A 77 2.89 8.45 -12.11
N ILE A 78 1.78 8.04 -11.51
CA ILE A 78 0.45 8.15 -12.12
C ILE A 78 0.09 9.64 -12.30
N LEU A 79 0.28 10.46 -11.27
CA LEU A 79 -0.02 11.90 -11.33
C LEU A 79 0.83 12.60 -12.41
N HIS A 80 2.12 12.26 -12.51
CA HIS A 80 2.99 12.74 -13.59
C HIS A 80 2.53 12.30 -14.98
N PHE A 81 2.08 11.05 -15.15
CA PHE A 81 1.54 10.57 -16.42
C PHE A 81 0.35 11.42 -16.89
N PHE A 82 -0.49 11.86 -15.96
CA PHE A 82 -1.61 12.77 -16.22
C PHE A 82 -1.24 14.26 -16.24
N ARG A 83 0.06 14.60 -16.18
CA ARG A 83 0.57 15.99 -16.16
C ARG A 83 -0.01 16.84 -15.03
N ILE A 84 -0.35 16.22 -13.91
CA ILE A 84 -0.75 16.96 -12.70
C ILE A 84 0.48 17.69 -12.18
N ASP A 85 0.32 18.98 -11.90
CA ASP A 85 1.37 19.80 -11.35
C ASP A 85 1.64 19.40 -9.89
N LEU A 86 2.89 19.05 -9.60
CA LEU A 86 3.39 18.71 -8.26
C LEU A 86 4.39 19.76 -7.76
N THR A 87 4.39 20.96 -8.36
CA THR A 87 5.25 22.07 -7.95
C THR A 87 4.93 22.47 -6.51
N GLY A 88 5.87 22.21 -5.59
CA GLY A 88 5.70 22.41 -4.15
C GLY A 88 5.82 21.14 -3.31
N GLU A 89 5.74 19.96 -3.93
CA GLU A 89 5.99 18.69 -3.25
C GLU A 89 7.49 18.46 -3.01
N ILE A 90 7.84 18.05 -1.79
CA ILE A 90 9.22 17.74 -1.42
C ILE A 90 9.55 16.32 -1.92
N ASN A 91 10.28 16.25 -3.04
CA ASN A 91 10.75 14.99 -3.58
C ASN A 91 11.84 14.39 -2.69
N HIS A 92 11.52 13.32 -1.96
CA HIS A 92 12.51 12.52 -1.26
C HIS A 92 13.07 11.43 -2.19
N PRO A 93 14.38 11.42 -2.49
CA PRO A 93 14.98 10.36 -3.28
C PRO A 93 14.85 9.02 -2.55
N LEU A 94 14.71 7.93 -3.32
CA LEU A 94 14.62 6.57 -2.77
C LEU A 94 15.82 6.27 -1.88
N GLN A 95 15.56 5.97 -0.61
CA GLN A 95 16.59 5.57 0.32
C GLN A 95 16.92 4.08 0.16
N SER A 96 18.05 3.65 0.73
CA SER A 96 18.42 2.23 0.73
C SER A 96 17.36 1.36 1.43
N VAL A 97 16.66 1.90 2.43
CA VAL A 97 15.58 1.24 3.15
C VAL A 97 14.32 1.00 2.31
N ASP A 98 14.10 1.82 1.29
CA ASP A 98 12.97 1.67 0.36
C ASP A 98 13.27 0.62 -0.74
N LYS A 99 14.53 0.19 -0.87
CA LYS A 99 14.97 -0.80 -1.85
C LYS A 99 14.84 -2.19 -1.27
N LEU A 100 14.22 -3.07 -2.04
CA LEU A 100 14.11 -4.46 -1.66
C LEU A 100 15.49 -5.16 -1.76
N GLY A 101 15.88 -5.82 -0.68
CA GLY A 101 17.14 -6.55 -0.61
C GLY A 101 17.25 -7.71 -1.62
N LYS A 102 18.47 -8.01 -2.04
CA LYS A 102 18.76 -9.09 -3.01
C LYS A 102 18.20 -10.45 -2.58
N GLY A 103 18.27 -10.76 -1.28
CA GLY A 103 17.72 -12.00 -0.72
C GLY A 103 16.20 -12.08 -0.84
N THR A 104 15.50 -10.99 -0.55
CA THR A 104 14.04 -10.91 -0.67
C THR A 104 13.59 -10.99 -2.12
N LEU A 105 14.31 -10.32 -3.04
CA LEU A 105 14.08 -10.44 -4.49
C LEU A 105 14.25 -11.89 -4.97
N GLY A 106 15.30 -12.58 -4.50
CA GLY A 106 15.55 -13.98 -4.83
C GLY A 106 14.45 -14.91 -4.34
N ARG A 107 13.93 -14.70 -3.12
CA ARG A 107 12.79 -15.46 -2.57
C ARG A 107 11.49 -15.24 -3.36
N MET A 108 11.34 -14.08 -3.97
CA MET A 108 10.22 -13.77 -4.87
C MET A 108 10.46 -14.22 -6.32
N GLY A 109 11.54 -14.96 -6.59
CA GLY A 109 11.84 -15.50 -7.92
C GLY A 109 12.43 -14.51 -8.92
N PHE A 110 12.75 -13.28 -8.48
CA PHE A 110 13.40 -12.30 -9.36
C PHE A 110 14.87 -12.64 -9.57
N LYS A 111 15.22 -12.92 -10.83
CA LYS A 111 16.61 -13.11 -11.26
C LYS A 111 17.20 -11.79 -11.74
N LYS A 112 18.34 -11.39 -11.17
CA LYS A 112 19.07 -10.21 -11.64
C LYS A 112 19.55 -10.44 -13.08
N HIS A 113 18.94 -9.78 -14.05
CA HIS A 113 19.50 -9.73 -15.40
C HIS A 113 20.64 -8.71 -15.43
N LYS A 114 21.79 -9.09 -15.99
CA LYS A 114 22.86 -8.12 -16.29
C LYS A 114 22.28 -7.15 -17.32
N ARG A 115 22.37 -5.84 -17.05
CA ARG A 115 22.16 -4.85 -18.09
C ARG A 115 23.20 -5.14 -19.17
N LEU A 116 22.76 -5.52 -20.36
CA LEU A 116 23.60 -5.50 -21.55
C LEU A 116 23.99 -4.03 -21.74
N GLY A 117 25.30 -3.76 -21.68
CA GLY A 117 25.81 -2.41 -21.91
C GLY A 117 25.43 -1.97 -23.32
N THR A 118 24.79 -0.81 -23.41
CA THR A 118 24.79 0.03 -24.63
C THR A 118 26.05 0.85 -24.65
#